data_AF-A0A8A5KGD9-F1
#
_entry.id   AF-A0A8A5KGD9-F1
#
_cell.length_a   1.000
_cell.length_b   1.000
_cell.length_c   1.000
_cell.angle_alpha   90.00
_cell.angle_beta   90.00
_cell.angle_gamma   90.00
#
_symmetry.space_group_name_H-M   'P 1'
#
loop_
_entity.id
_entity.type
_entity.pdbx_description
1 polymer ?
#
loop_
_entity_poly.entity_id
_entity_poly.type
_entity_poly.pdbx_seq_one_letter_code
_entity_poly.pdbx_strand_id
1 'polypeptide(L)' 'FEEGSVTNMFTSIVGNVFGFKALRALRLEDLRIPTAYVKTFQGPPHGIQVERDKLNKYGRPL' A
#
# COMPACT_ATOMS: atom_id res chain seq x y z
N PHE A 1 4.11 4.39 -13.71
CA PHE A 1 3.75 3.25 -12.86
C PHE A 1 2.77 2.39 -13.61
N GLU A 2 3.00 1.09 -13.62
CA GLU A 2 2.04 0.12 -14.15
C GLU A 2 0.78 0.11 -13.28
N GLU A 3 -0.38 0.23 -13.92
CA GLU A 3 -1.69 0.26 -13.26
C GLU A 3 -1.93 -1.04 -12.48
N GLY A 4 -2.42 -0.93 -11.25
CA GLY A 4 -2.70 -2.10 -10.41
C GLY A 4 -1.46 -2.86 -9.90
N SER A 5 -0.25 -2.41 -10.18
CA SER A 5 1.00 -3.12 -9.85
C SER A 5 1.79 -2.43 -8.73
N VAL A 6 1.55 -2.86 -7.48
CA VAL A 6 2.34 -2.41 -6.31
C VAL A 6 3.83 -2.73 -6.50
N THR A 7 4.14 -3.88 -7.10
CA THR A 7 5.51 -4.33 -7.39
C THR A 7 6.24 -3.36 -8.31
N ASN A 8 5.60 -2.90 -9.39
CA ASN A 8 6.19 -1.92 -10.31
C ASN A 8 6.48 -0.57 -9.63
N MET A 9 5.58 -0.15 -8.72
CA MET A 9 5.77 1.06 -7.93
C MET A 9 6.98 0.94 -7.00
N PHE A 10 7.12 -0.17 -6.27
CA PHE A 10 8.23 -0.37 -5.35
C PHE A 10 9.58 -0.57 -6.06
N THR A 11 9.63 -1.31 -7.16
CA THR A 11 10.88 -1.49 -7.92
C THR A 11 11.41 -0.16 -8.46
N SER A 12 10.51 0.73 -8.88
CA SER A 12 10.87 2.05 -9.40
C SER A 12 11.34 3.02 -8.31
N ILE A 13 10.79 2.94 -7.09
CA ILE A 13 11.09 3.89 -6.00
C ILE A 13 12.23 3.42 -5.10
N VAL A 14 12.30 2.13 -4.79
CA VAL A 14 13.21 1.56 -3.78
C VAL A 14 14.36 0.79 -4.42
N GLY A 15 14.22 0.34 -5.67
CA GLY A 15 15.07 -0.67 -6.29
C GLY A 15 16.59 -0.39 -6.28
N ASN A 16 17.01 0.82 -6.65
CA ASN A 16 18.45 1.14 -6.80
C ASN A 16 18.99 2.13 -5.76
N VAL A 17 18.13 2.89 -5.08
CA VAL A 17 18.54 4.00 -4.21
C VAL A 17 18.95 3.57 -2.80
N PHE A 18 18.47 2.43 -2.31
CA PHE A 18 18.84 1.90 -0.99
C PHE A 18 20.23 1.22 -0.98
N GLY A 19 20.75 0.83 -2.15
CA GLY A 19 22.08 0.23 -2.31
C GLY A 19 23.19 1.24 -2.67
N PHE A 20 22.91 2.55 -2.57
CA PHE A 20 23.81 3.58 -3.05
C PHE A 20 25.03 3.72 -2.12
N LYS A 21 26.23 3.45 -2.63
CA LYS A 21 27.49 3.42 -1.85
C LYS A 21 27.81 4.73 -1.11
N ALA A 22 27.29 5.86 -1.58
CA ALA A 22 27.50 7.16 -0.96
C ALA A 22 26.56 7.43 0.24
N LEU A 23 25.52 6.61 0.43
CA LEU A 23 24.59 6.71 1.55
C LEU A 23 24.88 5.59 2.55
N ARG A 24 25.04 5.96 3.83
CA ARG A 24 25.25 4.99 4.92
C ARG A 24 23.95 4.29 5.33
N ALA A 25 22.82 4.99 5.23
CA ALA A 25 21.49 4.48 5.49
C ALA A 25 20.45 5.35 4.77
N LEU A 26 19.35 4.75 4.34
CA LEU A 26 18.19 5.43 3.77
C LEU A 26 16.92 4.78 4.33
N ARG A 27 15.90 5.59 4.64
CA ARG A 27 14.59 5.13 5.08
C ARG A 27 13.53 5.86 4.27
N LEU A 28 12.58 5.11 3.73
CA LEU A 28 11.36 5.67 3.16
C LEU A 28 10.35 5.87 4.29
N GLU A 29 10.00 7.11 4.58
CA GLU A 29 9.12 7.44 5.71
C GLU A 29 7.64 7.45 5.32
N ASP A 30 7.31 8.06 4.18
CA ASP A 30 5.94 8.13 3.68
C ASP A 30 5.93 8.25 2.14
N LEU A 31 4.80 7.91 1.52
CA LEU A 31 4.55 7.99 0.09
C LEU A 31 3.21 8.66 -0.17
N ARG A 32 3.21 9.77 -0.90
CA ARG A 32 1.98 10.35 -1.44
C ARG A 32 1.58 9.62 -2.72
N ILE A 33 0.54 8.79 -2.63
CA ILE A 33 0.00 8.06 -3.79
C ILE A 33 -1.11 8.89 -4.47
N PRO A 34 -1.01 9.19 -5.79
CA PRO A 34 -2.06 9.93 -6.50
C PRO A 34 -3.38 9.16 -6.56
N THR A 35 -4.51 9.87 -6.45
CA THR A 35 -5.86 9.27 -6.49
C THR A 35 -6.14 8.52 -7.79
N ALA A 36 -5.61 8.99 -8.92
CA ALA A 36 -5.70 8.30 -10.21
C ALA A 36 -5.05 6.91 -10.16
N TYR A 37 -3.92 6.78 -9.46
CA TYR A 37 -3.23 5.50 -9.30
C TYR A 37 -3.96 4.59 -8.32
N VAL A 38 -4.44 5.13 -7.19
CA VAL A 38 -5.24 4.36 -6.21
C VAL A 38 -6.47 3.73 -6.85
N LYS A 39 -7.14 4.43 -7.78
CA LYS A 39 -8.31 3.91 -8.50
C LYS A 39 -8.03 2.70 -9.40
N THR A 40 -6.77 2.42 -9.72
CA THR A 40 -6.39 1.23 -10.52
C THR A 40 -6.36 -0.05 -9.70
N PHE A 41 -6.50 0.05 -8.36
CA PHE A 41 -6.53 -1.10 -7.47
C PHE A 41 -7.95 -1.41 -7.02
N GLN A 42 -8.26 -2.71 -6.89
CA GLN A 42 -9.56 -3.16 -6.37
C GLN A 42 -9.77 -2.81 -4.88
N GLY A 43 -8.68 -2.67 -4.12
CA GLY A 43 -8.74 -2.50 -2.67
C GLY A 43 -9.12 -3.79 -1.92
N PRO A 44 -9.46 -3.71 -0.63
CA PRO A 44 -9.83 -4.87 0.17
C PRO A 44 -11.11 -5.55 -0.38
N PRO A 45 -11.13 -6.88 -0.53
CA PRO A 45 -12.31 -7.60 -1.04
C PRO A 45 -13.52 -7.50 -0.11
N HIS A 46 -13.29 -7.38 1.21
CA HIS A 46 -14.31 -7.06 2.20
C HIS A 46 -13.80 -5.96 3.11
N GLY A 47 -14.59 -4.90 3.25
CA GLY A 47 -14.31 -3.83 4.20
C GLY A 47 -14.65 -4.24 5.63
N ILE A 48 -14.21 -3.43 6.60
CA ILE A 48 -14.47 -3.64 8.03
C ILE A 48 -15.98 -3.82 8.31
N GLN A 49 -16.84 -3.09 7.60
CA GLN A 49 -18.30 -3.22 7.73
C GLN A 49 -18.78 -4.63 7.33
N VAL A 50 -18.43 -5.09 6.13
CA VAL A 50 -18.84 -6.40 5.61
C VAL A 50 -18.31 -7.54 6.48
N GLU A 51 -17.08 -7.43 6.98
CA GLU A 51 -16.52 -8.42 7.92
C GLU A 51 -17.24 -8.42 9.27
N ARG A 52 -17.67 -7.26 9.79
CA ARG A 52 -18.49 -7.18 11.00
C ARG A 52 -19.89 -7.75 10.81
N ASP A 53 -20.49 -7.50 9.66
CA ASP A 53 -21.82 -8.00 9.31
C ASP A 53 -21.80 -9.54 9.20
N LYS A 54 -20.80 -10.11 8.53
CA LYS A 54 -20.61 -11.57 8.45
C LYS A 54 -20.44 -12.22 9.84
N LEU A 55 -19.74 -11.55 10.75
CA LEU A 55 -19.46 -12.05 12.09
C LEU A 55 -20.55 -11.71 13.11
N ASN A 56 -21.57 -10.92 12.74
CA ASN A 56 -22.59 -10.39 13.66
C ASN A 56 -22.01 -9.78 14.95
N LYS A 57 -20.88 -9.07 14.83
CA LYS A 57 -20.14 -8.52 15.97
C LYS A 57 -19.94 -7.00 15.80
N TYR A 58 -20.59 -6.25 16.69
CA TYR A 58 -20.60 -4.78 16.68
C TYR A 58 -20.12 -4.20 18.02
N GLY A 59 -19.65 -2.96 18.00
CA GLY A 59 -19.35 -2.18 19.22
C GLY A 59 -18.12 -2.61 20.02
N ARG A 60 -17.41 -3.67 19.61
CA ARG A 60 -16.18 -4.14 20.26
C ARG A 60 -15.06 -4.46 19.25
N PRO A 61 -13.80 -4.46 19.69
CA PRO A 61 -12.71 -5.10 18.96
C PRO A 61 -13.07 -6.57 18.65
N LEU A 62 -12.71 -7.01 17.44
CA LEU A 62 -12.89 -8.40 16.98
C LEU A 62 -11.77 -9.29 17.49
#